data_AF-A0AA97L637-F1
#
_entry.id   AF-A0AA97L637-F1
#
_cell.length_a   1.000
_cell.length_b   1.000
_cell.length_c   1.000
_cell.angle_alpha   90.00
_cell.angle_beta   90.00
_cell.angle_gamma   90.00
#
_symmetry.space_group_name_H-M   'P 1'
#
loop_
_entity.id
_entity.type
_entity.pdbx_description
1 polymer ?
#
loop_
_entity_poly.entity_id
_entity_poly.type
_entity_poly.pdbx_seq_one_letter_code
_entity_poly.pdbx_strand_id
1 'polypeptide(L)'
;MAEAPATAYQPAVPARPACVYTSCYCEENVWKLCEYIRSQNQYPLEEFYAVFISNDRRMVPLWKQKARGGNQPVIWDYHVILLHVSSGNQNFIYDLDTVLPFPCSFDTYVEEAFKSDDILEPGFRRKVRAVRADLYLKTFASDRSHMRDASGNWLKPPPLYPCIETADFKMNLDDFISMNPAVGCGSVFPLPEFVHGFGNQS
;
A
#
# COMPACT_ATOMS: atom_id res chain seq x y z
N MET A 1 -19.01 19.36 -31.42
CA MET A 1 -17.85 19.74 -30.57
C MET A 1 -17.08 18.47 -30.35
N ALA A 2 -15.82 18.40 -30.79
CA ALA A 2 -14.99 17.22 -30.57
C ALA A 2 -14.60 17.19 -29.08
N GLU A 3 -14.96 16.13 -28.37
CA GLU A 3 -14.39 15.85 -27.05
C GLU A 3 -12.87 15.79 -27.18
N ALA A 4 -12.17 16.56 -26.34
CA ALA A 4 -10.73 16.42 -26.20
C ALA A 4 -10.42 14.97 -25.80
N PRO A 5 -9.42 14.31 -26.40
CA PRO A 5 -9.06 12.95 -26.01
C PRO A 5 -8.71 12.96 -24.52
N ALA A 6 -9.32 12.06 -23.74
CA ALA A 6 -8.95 11.84 -22.35
C ALA A 6 -7.43 11.60 -22.31
N THR A 7 -6.69 12.54 -21.72
CA THR A 7 -5.24 12.43 -21.61
C THR A 7 -4.92 11.17 -20.81
N ALA A 8 -4.23 10.22 -21.45
CA ALA A 8 -3.84 8.97 -20.82
C ALA A 8 -3.06 9.26 -19.54
N TYR A 9 -3.45 8.58 -18.46
CA TYR A 9 -2.84 8.73 -17.14
C TYR A 9 -1.32 8.56 -17.20
N GLN A 10 -0.58 9.50 -16.62
CA GLN A 10 0.88 9.43 -16.51
C GLN A 10 1.25 8.87 -15.14
N PRO A 11 2.03 7.77 -15.06
CA PRO A 11 2.47 7.24 -13.78
C PRO A 11 3.30 8.25 -12.98
N ALA A 12 3.03 8.37 -11.68
CA ALA A 12 3.73 9.25 -10.74
C ALA A 12 5.14 8.74 -10.31
N VAL A 13 5.51 7.51 -10.70
CA VAL A 13 6.77 6.86 -10.33
C VAL A 13 7.38 6.15 -11.55
N PRO A 14 8.67 5.78 -11.52
CA PRO A 14 9.30 5.06 -12.63
C PRO A 14 8.63 3.71 -12.90
N ALA A 15 8.99 3.09 -14.04
CA ALA A 15 8.59 1.72 -14.30
C ALA A 15 9.00 0.78 -13.15
N ARG A 16 8.20 -0.25 -12.89
CA ARG A 16 8.38 -1.18 -11.77
C ARG A 16 9.83 -1.64 -11.51
N PRO A 17 10.64 -2.04 -12.51
CA PRO A 17 12.02 -2.50 -12.28
C PRO A 17 12.99 -1.40 -11.82
N ALA A 18 12.64 -0.12 -12.02
CA ALA A 18 13.44 1.03 -11.64
C ALA A 18 13.03 1.61 -10.27
N CYS A 19 11.98 1.08 -9.64
CA CYS A 19 11.59 1.48 -8.29
C CYS A 19 12.52 0.84 -7.26
N VAL A 20 12.80 1.56 -6.17
CA VAL A 20 13.44 0.98 -4.98
C VAL A 20 12.51 -0.11 -4.42
N TYR A 21 13.05 -1.31 -4.25
CA TYR A 21 12.26 -2.46 -3.81
C TYR A 21 13.10 -3.41 -2.97
N THR A 22 12.54 -3.87 -1.85
CA THR A 22 13.03 -4.99 -1.06
C THR A 22 11.85 -5.87 -0.67
N SER A 23 11.92 -7.16 -0.98
CA SER A 23 10.83 -8.11 -0.69
C SER A 23 10.60 -8.22 0.81
N CYS A 24 9.32 -8.23 1.23
CA CYS A 24 8.88 -8.23 2.64
C CYS A 24 9.15 -6.94 3.43
N TYR A 25 9.43 -5.82 2.75
CA TYR A 25 9.52 -4.47 3.33
C TYR A 25 8.59 -3.51 2.56
N CYS A 26 7.34 -3.93 2.35
CA CYS A 26 6.36 -3.21 1.52
C CYS A 26 6.06 -1.80 2.05
N GLU A 27 6.10 -1.61 3.37
CA GLU A 27 6.00 -0.34 4.08
C GLU A 27 7.11 0.63 3.66
N GLU A 28 8.36 0.17 3.57
CA GLU A 28 9.48 1.01 3.13
C GLU A 28 9.48 1.21 1.62
N ASN A 29 9.06 0.20 0.85
CA ASN A 29 8.91 0.32 -0.60
C ASN A 29 7.92 1.43 -0.96
N VAL A 30 6.74 1.44 -0.33
CA VAL A 30 5.74 2.49 -0.52
C VAL A 30 6.24 3.85 0.00
N TRP A 31 6.97 3.88 1.11
CA TRP A 31 7.59 5.11 1.61
C TRP A 31 8.55 5.70 0.56
N LYS A 32 9.34 4.87 -0.12
CA LYS A 32 10.24 5.29 -1.19
C LYS A 32 9.50 5.78 -2.44
N LEU A 33 8.33 5.23 -2.75
CA LEU A 33 7.46 5.78 -3.79
C LEU A 33 6.98 7.19 -3.40
N CYS A 34 6.51 7.39 -2.16
CA CYS A 34 6.12 8.71 -1.66
C CYS A 34 7.27 9.73 -1.69
N GLU A 35 8.48 9.31 -1.26
CA GLU A 35 9.67 10.14 -1.30
C GLU A 35 10.00 10.58 -2.73
N TYR A 36 9.93 9.64 -3.68
CA TYR A 36 10.13 9.93 -5.10
C TYR A 36 9.11 10.95 -5.62
N ILE A 37 7.81 10.71 -5.39
CA ILE A 37 6.73 11.60 -5.84
C ILE A 37 6.94 13.02 -5.33
N ARG A 38 7.25 13.18 -4.03
CA ARG A 38 7.57 14.47 -3.42
C ARG A 38 8.73 15.17 -4.13
N SER A 39 9.76 14.42 -4.52
CA SER A 39 10.95 14.99 -5.19
C SER A 39 10.70 15.42 -6.63
N GLN A 40 9.78 14.76 -7.35
CA GLN A 40 9.48 15.09 -8.74
C GLN A 40 8.52 16.27 -8.86
N ASN A 41 7.65 16.46 -7.86
CA ASN A 41 6.65 17.54 -7.84
C ASN A 41 5.75 17.55 -9.10
N GLN A 42 5.51 16.37 -9.68
CA GLN A 42 4.62 16.18 -10.84
C GLN A 42 3.14 16.21 -10.42
N TYR A 43 2.85 15.66 -9.24
CA TYR A 43 1.52 15.58 -8.64
C TYR A 43 1.59 16.08 -7.18
N PRO A 44 0.53 16.70 -6.65
CA PRO A 44 0.43 17.01 -5.23
C PRO A 44 0.56 15.74 -4.38
N LEU A 45 1.37 15.79 -3.33
CA LEU A 45 1.62 14.62 -2.49
C LEU A 45 0.34 14.19 -1.72
N GLU A 46 -0.56 15.14 -1.48
CA GLU A 46 -1.84 14.97 -0.79
C GLU A 46 -2.86 14.14 -1.59
N GLU A 47 -2.63 13.92 -2.89
CA GLU A 47 -3.42 13.01 -3.73
C GLU A 47 -3.04 11.54 -3.48
N PHE A 48 -1.95 11.28 -2.76
CA PHE A 48 -1.44 9.92 -2.52
C PHE A 48 -1.68 9.45 -1.10
N TYR A 49 -1.93 8.14 -0.97
CA TYR A 49 -2.17 7.48 0.31
C TYR A 49 -1.36 6.19 0.38
N ALA A 50 -0.55 6.04 1.43
CA ALA A 50 -0.06 4.72 1.83
C ALA A 50 -1.22 3.95 2.47
N VAL A 51 -1.56 2.80 1.90
CA VAL A 51 -2.68 1.97 2.33
C VAL A 51 -2.12 0.69 2.93
N PHE A 52 -2.19 0.59 4.25
CA PHE A 52 -1.88 -0.63 5.00
C PHE A 52 -3.11 -1.54 4.97
N ILE A 53 -2.91 -2.82 4.68
CA ILE A 53 -3.96 -3.84 4.59
C ILE A 53 -3.62 -4.90 5.64
N SER A 54 -4.50 -5.07 6.62
CA SER A 54 -4.34 -6.09 7.66
C SER A 54 -5.70 -6.39 8.31
N ASN A 55 -5.71 -7.14 9.40
CA ASN A 55 -6.85 -7.34 10.26
C ASN A 55 -6.40 -7.72 11.68
N ASP A 56 -7.36 -7.93 12.58
CA ASP A 56 -7.07 -8.20 14.00
C ASP A 56 -6.29 -9.51 14.21
N ARG A 57 -6.29 -10.41 13.22
CA ARG A 57 -5.54 -11.68 13.23
C ARG A 57 -4.21 -11.60 12.49
N ARG A 58 -3.90 -10.49 11.83
CA ARG A 58 -2.77 -10.37 10.89
C ARG A 58 -2.73 -11.55 9.92
N MET A 59 -3.86 -11.80 9.28
CA MET A 59 -4.03 -12.88 8.29
C MET A 59 -4.99 -12.39 7.21
N VAL A 60 -4.44 -11.71 6.20
CA VAL A 60 -5.22 -11.16 5.09
C VAL A 60 -4.82 -11.79 3.76
N PRO A 61 -5.77 -12.35 2.99
CA PRO A 61 -5.48 -12.86 1.66
C PRO A 61 -5.41 -11.73 0.63
N LEU A 62 -4.38 -11.76 -0.22
CA LEU A 62 -4.29 -10.95 -1.43
C LEU A 62 -3.97 -11.84 -2.63
N TRP A 63 -4.77 -11.71 -3.69
CA TRP A 63 -4.56 -12.39 -4.96
C TRP A 63 -3.59 -11.61 -5.85
N LYS A 64 -3.15 -12.28 -6.92
CA LYS A 64 -2.28 -11.68 -7.95
C LYS A 64 -0.98 -11.14 -7.36
N GLN A 65 -0.33 -11.90 -6.48
CA GLN A 65 0.93 -11.51 -5.82
C GLN A 65 2.11 -12.30 -6.38
N LYS A 66 3.27 -11.67 -6.60
CA LYS A 66 4.47 -12.31 -7.17
C LYS A 66 4.94 -13.53 -6.39
N ALA A 67 4.80 -13.49 -5.06
CA ALA A 67 5.23 -14.57 -4.17
C ALA A 67 4.43 -15.88 -4.40
N ARG A 68 3.27 -15.82 -5.07
CA ARG A 68 2.48 -17.00 -5.37
C ARG A 68 1.80 -16.88 -6.74
N GLY A 69 2.21 -17.74 -7.68
CA GLY A 69 1.60 -17.80 -9.00
C GLY A 69 0.16 -18.33 -9.00
N GLY A 70 -0.60 -17.98 -10.03
CA GLY A 70 -1.94 -18.51 -10.29
C GLY A 70 -3.07 -17.79 -9.54
N ASN A 71 -4.15 -18.53 -9.27
CA ASN A 71 -5.39 -18.01 -8.68
C ASN A 71 -5.46 -18.14 -7.14
N GLN A 72 -4.34 -18.44 -6.49
CA GLN A 72 -4.27 -18.60 -5.03
C GLN A 72 -3.77 -17.32 -4.36
N PRO A 73 -4.31 -16.94 -3.19
CA PRO A 73 -3.84 -15.76 -2.48
C PRO A 73 -2.52 -16.04 -1.76
N VAL A 74 -1.76 -14.97 -1.51
CA VAL A 74 -0.77 -14.92 -0.43
C VAL A 74 -1.51 -14.48 0.84
N ILE A 75 -1.26 -15.16 1.96
CA ILE A 75 -1.77 -14.73 3.26
C ILE A 75 -0.67 -13.87 3.91
N TRP A 76 -0.94 -12.58 3.99
CA TRP A 76 -0.05 -11.60 4.60
C TRP A 76 -0.44 -11.35 6.05
N ASP A 77 0.55 -11.04 6.88
CA ASP A 77 0.34 -10.40 8.18
C ASP A 77 -0.11 -8.95 8.02
N TYR A 78 0.55 -8.23 7.13
CA TYR A 78 0.09 -6.99 6.54
C TYR A 78 0.70 -6.81 5.15
N HIS A 79 0.09 -5.98 4.32
CA HIS A 79 0.67 -5.52 3.06
C HIS A 79 0.46 -4.03 2.90
N VAL A 80 1.35 -3.35 2.18
CA VAL A 80 1.24 -1.90 1.93
C VAL A 80 1.28 -1.63 0.45
N ILE A 81 0.30 -0.85 -0.01
CA ILE A 81 0.20 -0.35 -1.39
C ILE A 81 0.09 1.17 -1.39
N LEU A 82 0.39 1.82 -2.51
CA LEU A 82 0.15 3.24 -2.69
C LEU A 82 -1.11 3.44 -3.54
N LEU A 83 -2.04 4.24 -3.05
CA LEU A 83 -3.21 4.73 -3.78
C LEU A 83 -2.94 6.14 -4.28
N HIS A 84 -3.23 6.41 -5.55
CA HIS A 84 -3.32 7.75 -6.11
C HIS A 84 -4.79 8.09 -6.38
N VAL A 85 -5.30 9.10 -5.67
CA VAL A 85 -6.61 9.70 -5.88
C VAL A 85 -6.47 10.83 -6.89
N SER A 86 -6.54 10.46 -8.16
CA SER A 86 -6.40 11.39 -9.28
C SER A 86 -7.63 12.29 -9.38
N SER A 87 -7.46 13.54 -9.82
CA SER A 87 -8.58 14.44 -10.13
C SER A 87 -9.43 13.98 -11.32
N GLY A 88 -9.03 12.91 -12.02
CA GLY A 88 -9.80 12.28 -13.10
C GLY A 88 -10.83 11.27 -12.60
N ASN A 89 -11.52 10.62 -13.55
CA ASN A 89 -12.54 9.61 -13.26
C ASN A 89 -11.97 8.23 -12.89
N GLN A 90 -10.70 8.13 -12.48
CA GLN A 90 -10.07 6.84 -12.18
C GLN A 90 -8.92 7.00 -11.20
N ASN A 91 -9.01 6.26 -10.09
CA ASN A 91 -7.92 6.10 -9.13
C ASN A 91 -6.97 4.98 -9.54
N PHE A 92 -5.73 5.02 -9.06
CA PHE A 92 -4.69 4.06 -9.40
C PHE A 92 -4.00 3.47 -8.18
N ILE A 93 -3.66 2.18 -8.25
CA ILE A 93 -2.90 1.45 -7.25
C ILE A 93 -1.48 1.18 -7.77
N TYR A 94 -0.51 1.46 -6.93
CA TYR A 94 0.88 1.02 -7.08
C TYR A 94 1.16 -0.04 -6.02
N ASP A 95 1.19 -1.28 -6.47
CA ASP A 95 1.63 -2.42 -5.69
C ASP A 95 2.88 -3.00 -6.36
N LEU A 96 4.02 -2.94 -5.68
CA LEU A 96 5.27 -3.47 -6.21
C LEU A 96 5.28 -5.01 -6.19
N ASP A 97 4.41 -5.66 -5.40
CA ASP A 97 4.32 -7.10 -5.25
C ASP A 97 3.20 -7.74 -6.08
N THR A 98 2.37 -6.96 -6.78
CA THR A 98 1.34 -7.52 -7.66
C THR A 98 1.90 -8.09 -8.98
N VAL A 99 1.18 -9.01 -9.62
CA VAL A 99 1.38 -9.43 -11.02
C VAL A 99 0.47 -8.69 -11.99
N LEU A 100 -0.47 -7.87 -11.49
CA LEU A 100 -1.26 -6.92 -12.28
C LEU A 100 -0.36 -5.81 -12.85
N PRO A 101 -0.88 -4.94 -13.75
CA PRO A 101 -0.15 -3.77 -14.22
C PRO A 101 0.39 -2.88 -13.09
N PHE A 102 1.41 -2.08 -13.39
CA PHE A 102 1.97 -1.10 -12.46
C PHE A 102 2.16 0.24 -13.18
N PRO A 103 1.36 1.26 -12.86
CA PRO A 103 0.19 1.23 -11.95
C PRO A 103 -0.96 0.36 -12.50
N CYS A 104 -1.85 -0.06 -11.61
CA CYS A 104 -3.11 -0.73 -11.93
C CYS A 104 -4.27 0.24 -11.70
N SER A 105 -5.34 0.19 -12.51
CA SER A 105 -6.58 0.89 -12.17
C SER A 105 -7.14 0.34 -10.87
N PHE A 106 -7.76 1.21 -10.07
CA PHE A 106 -8.36 0.84 -8.78
C PHE A 106 -9.37 -0.29 -8.95
N ASP A 107 -10.29 -0.17 -9.91
CA ASP A 107 -11.37 -1.15 -10.13
C ASP A 107 -10.81 -2.54 -10.47
N THR A 108 -9.80 -2.61 -11.35
CA THR A 108 -9.13 -3.89 -11.68
C THR A 108 -8.40 -4.47 -10.47
N TYR A 109 -7.72 -3.65 -9.67
CA TYR A 109 -7.07 -4.14 -8.46
C TYR A 109 -8.09 -4.66 -7.44
N VAL A 110 -9.22 -3.97 -7.28
CA VAL A 110 -10.33 -4.41 -6.42
C VAL A 110 -10.89 -5.74 -6.89
N GLU A 111 -11.19 -5.88 -8.18
CA GLU A 111 -11.78 -7.09 -8.73
C GLU A 111 -10.83 -8.29 -8.64
N GLU A 112 -9.56 -8.10 -9.01
CA GLU A 112 -8.63 -9.20 -9.22
C GLU A 112 -7.74 -9.53 -8.01
N ALA A 113 -7.27 -8.52 -7.29
CA ALA A 113 -6.33 -8.70 -6.17
C ALA A 113 -7.04 -8.75 -4.82
N PHE A 114 -8.02 -7.86 -4.60
CA PHE A 114 -8.85 -7.90 -3.41
C PHE A 114 -9.91 -9.01 -3.50
N LYS A 115 -10.80 -8.95 -4.51
CA LYS A 115 -12.08 -9.69 -4.52
C LYS A 115 -13.00 -9.29 -3.37
N SER A 116 -14.20 -9.87 -3.29
CA SER A 116 -15.13 -9.61 -2.18
C SER A 116 -14.61 -10.19 -0.86
N ASP A 117 -14.96 -9.56 0.27
CA ASP A 117 -14.81 -10.16 1.61
C ASP A 117 -15.90 -11.19 1.92
N ASP A 118 -16.98 -11.23 1.13
CA ASP A 118 -18.09 -12.18 1.30
C ASP A 118 -17.69 -13.63 1.00
N ILE A 119 -16.63 -13.81 0.20
CA ILE A 119 -16.05 -15.14 -0.09
C ILE A 119 -15.09 -15.62 0.99
N LEU A 120 -14.86 -14.83 2.05
CA LEU A 120 -13.91 -15.13 3.11
C LEU A 120 -14.60 -15.41 4.43
N GLU A 121 -14.03 -16.34 5.19
CA GLU A 121 -14.34 -16.50 6.61
C GLU A 121 -14.07 -15.18 7.36
N PRO A 122 -14.89 -14.81 8.36
CA PRO A 122 -14.78 -13.52 9.05
C PRO A 122 -13.38 -13.20 9.59
N GLY A 123 -12.61 -14.23 10.00
CA GLY A 123 -11.25 -14.07 10.51
C GLY A 123 -10.20 -13.64 9.47
N PHE A 124 -10.52 -13.70 8.18
CA PHE A 124 -9.62 -13.28 7.08
C PHE A 124 -10.06 -11.98 6.40
N ARG A 125 -11.23 -11.43 6.77
CA ARG A 125 -11.75 -10.19 6.17
C ARG A 125 -10.78 -9.06 6.38
N ARG A 126 -10.62 -8.24 5.34
CA ARG A 126 -9.57 -7.22 5.30
C ARG A 126 -10.12 -5.91 5.84
N LYS A 127 -9.28 -5.25 6.62
CA LYS A 127 -9.40 -3.83 6.94
C LYS A 127 -8.24 -3.11 6.28
N VAL A 128 -8.42 -1.82 6.04
CA VAL A 128 -7.37 -0.97 5.50
C VAL A 128 -7.22 0.28 6.34
N ARG A 129 -5.98 0.73 6.49
CA ARG A 129 -5.64 2.05 7.00
C ARG A 129 -5.07 2.87 5.85
N ALA A 130 -5.77 3.94 5.48
CA ALA A 130 -5.30 4.89 4.49
C ALA A 130 -4.66 6.09 5.18
N VAL A 131 -3.35 6.30 4.95
CA VAL A 131 -2.56 7.42 5.48
C VAL A 131 -2.11 8.27 4.31
N ARG A 132 -2.43 9.57 4.31
CA ARG A 132 -1.92 10.48 3.29
C ARG A 132 -0.39 10.44 3.22
N ALA A 133 0.17 10.51 2.03
CA ALA A 133 1.60 10.33 1.81
C ALA A 133 2.46 11.40 2.50
N ASP A 134 1.99 12.64 2.59
CA ASP A 134 2.67 13.70 3.34
C ASP A 134 2.77 13.40 4.84
N LEU A 135 1.69 12.88 5.42
CA LEU A 135 1.67 12.43 6.80
C LEU A 135 2.55 11.18 6.99
N TYR A 136 2.47 10.23 6.06
CA TYR A 136 3.27 9.00 6.09
C TYR A 136 4.78 9.30 6.08
N LEU A 137 5.24 10.18 5.18
CA LEU A 137 6.63 10.62 5.14
C LEU A 137 7.06 11.36 6.42
N LYS A 138 6.13 12.04 7.09
CA LYS A 138 6.39 12.82 8.30
C LYS A 138 6.47 11.95 9.56
N THR A 139 5.66 10.90 9.66
CA THR A 139 5.44 10.19 10.93
C THR A 139 5.92 8.74 10.94
N PHE A 140 6.06 8.08 9.80
CA PHE A 140 6.46 6.68 9.75
C PHE A 140 7.90 6.47 10.18
N ALA A 141 8.13 5.47 11.03
CA ALA A 141 9.45 5.01 11.42
C ALA A 141 9.49 3.48 11.60
N SER A 142 10.55 2.85 11.13
CA SER A 142 10.81 1.43 11.28
C SER A 142 12.30 1.20 11.49
N ASP A 143 12.65 0.64 12.66
CA ASP A 143 14.00 0.17 12.96
C ASP A 143 14.25 -1.25 12.42
N ARG A 144 13.26 -1.82 11.72
CA ARG A 144 13.23 -3.16 11.12
C ARG A 144 13.36 -4.30 12.14
N SER A 145 13.23 -4.04 13.43
CA SER A 145 13.35 -5.06 14.49
C SER A 145 12.37 -6.23 14.30
N HIS A 146 11.18 -5.97 13.76
CA HIS A 146 10.17 -6.98 13.46
C HIS A 146 10.61 -8.03 12.41
N MET A 147 11.64 -7.72 11.61
CA MET A 147 12.20 -8.63 10.60
C MET A 147 13.41 -9.42 11.12
N ARG A 148 13.66 -9.41 12.43
CA ARG A 148 14.69 -10.22 13.09
C ARG A 148 14.07 -11.36 13.88
N ASP A 149 14.69 -12.53 13.81
CA ASP A 149 14.36 -13.65 14.68
C ASP A 149 14.89 -13.44 16.13
N ALA A 150 14.56 -14.37 17.03
CA ALA A 150 15.00 -14.32 18.43
C ALA A 150 16.53 -14.40 18.61
N SER A 151 17.27 -14.85 17.58
CA SER A 151 18.74 -14.90 17.57
C SER A 151 19.35 -13.63 16.96
N GLY A 152 18.54 -12.69 16.49
CA GLY A 152 18.97 -11.46 15.84
C GLY A 152 19.27 -11.60 14.34
N ASN A 153 18.99 -12.76 13.73
CA ASN A 153 19.18 -12.95 12.28
C ASN A 153 17.99 -12.36 11.51
N TRP A 154 18.27 -11.87 10.30
CA TRP A 154 17.23 -11.35 9.42
C TRP A 154 16.36 -12.47 8.83
N LEU A 155 15.04 -12.35 8.99
CA LEU A 155 14.06 -13.22 8.32
C LEU A 155 14.11 -13.06 6.80
N LYS A 156 14.38 -11.83 6.33
CA LYS A 156 14.67 -11.47 4.94
C LYS A 156 15.74 -10.37 4.89
N PRO A 157 16.62 -10.36 3.87
CA PRO A 157 17.64 -9.32 3.72
C PRO A 157 17.02 -7.92 3.78
N PRO A 158 17.51 -7.03 4.65
CA PRO A 158 16.97 -5.68 4.79
C PRO A 158 17.35 -4.77 3.62
N PRO A 159 16.63 -3.66 3.42
CA PRO A 159 17.07 -2.62 2.50
C PRO A 159 18.46 -2.08 2.86
N LEU A 160 19.24 -1.69 1.85
CA LEU A 160 20.64 -1.26 2.02
C LEU A 160 20.78 0.19 2.52
N TYR A 161 19.71 0.98 2.49
CA TYR A 161 19.69 2.32 3.06
C TYR A 161 19.41 2.28 4.57
N PRO A 162 19.81 3.32 5.33
CA PRO A 162 19.51 3.43 6.76
C PRO A 162 18.03 3.24 7.07
N CYS A 163 17.72 2.84 8.31
CA CYS A 163 16.33 2.77 8.77
C CYS A 163 15.62 4.11 8.60
N ILE A 164 14.33 4.06 8.31
CA ILE A 164 13.49 5.26 8.24
C ILE A 164 13.13 5.62 9.69
N GLU A 165 13.58 6.79 10.12
CA GLU A 165 13.36 7.31 11.46
C GLU A 165 12.85 8.76 11.37
N THR A 166 12.12 9.20 12.39
CA THR A 166 11.71 10.59 12.55
C THR A 166 12.34 11.16 13.82
N ALA A 167 12.17 12.47 14.06
CA ALA A 167 12.61 13.07 15.31
C ALA A 167 11.92 12.45 16.55
N ASP A 168 10.68 11.99 16.36
CA ASP A 168 9.81 11.52 17.44
C ASP A 168 9.81 9.98 17.57
N PHE A 169 10.09 9.24 16.49
CA PHE A 169 9.94 7.79 16.44
C PHE A 169 11.10 7.10 15.73
N LYS A 170 11.55 5.98 16.30
CA LYS A 170 12.45 5.01 15.64
C LYS A 170 11.70 3.79 15.11
N MET A 171 10.62 3.42 15.78
CA MET A 171 9.79 2.28 15.43
C MET A 171 8.37 2.57 15.88
N ASN A 172 7.45 2.68 14.93
CA ASN A 172 6.02 2.80 15.17
C ASN A 172 5.19 2.03 14.13
N LEU A 173 5.79 1.10 13.41
CA LEU A 173 5.13 0.29 12.38
C LEU A 173 3.85 -0.39 12.88
N ASP A 174 3.83 -0.89 14.12
CA ASP A 174 2.64 -1.53 14.69
C ASP A 174 1.42 -0.59 14.76
N ASP A 175 1.63 0.73 14.88
CA ASP A 175 0.54 1.71 14.87
C ASP A 175 -0.08 1.85 13.47
N PHE A 176 0.70 1.62 12.42
CA PHE A 176 0.24 1.61 11.03
C PHE A 176 -0.42 0.28 10.66
N ILE A 177 0.11 -0.84 11.15
CA ILE A 177 -0.49 -2.18 10.96
C ILE A 177 -1.81 -2.30 11.71
N SER A 178 -1.91 -1.68 12.89
CA SER A 178 -3.12 -1.70 13.71
C SER A 178 -4.33 -1.19 12.94
N MET A 179 -5.41 -1.96 12.96
CA MET A 179 -6.72 -1.59 12.38
C MET A 179 -7.69 -1.07 13.46
N ASN A 180 -7.16 -0.60 14.58
CA ASN A 180 -7.90 0.16 15.58
C ASN A 180 -7.90 1.66 15.19
N PRO A 181 -9.07 2.28 14.92
CA PRO A 181 -9.14 3.69 14.52
C PRO A 181 -8.66 4.67 15.59
N ALA A 182 -8.53 4.24 16.86
CA ALA A 182 -7.99 5.07 17.94
C ALA A 182 -6.45 5.05 18.02
N VAL A 183 -5.77 4.25 17.19
CA VAL A 183 -4.31 4.10 17.16
C VAL A 183 -3.75 4.69 15.87
N GLY A 184 -2.54 5.24 15.93
CA GLY A 184 -1.78 5.69 14.76
C GLY A 184 -2.39 6.92 14.07
N CYS A 185 -2.18 7.01 12.76
CA CYS A 185 -2.66 8.12 11.94
C CYS A 185 -3.39 7.63 10.68
N GLY A 186 -4.07 8.55 9.98
CA GLY A 186 -4.94 8.21 8.86
C GLY A 186 -6.29 7.64 9.29
N SER A 187 -7.02 7.08 8.33
CA SER A 187 -8.39 6.56 8.54
C SER A 187 -8.43 5.05 8.32
N VAL A 188 -9.19 4.34 9.17
CA VAL A 188 -9.37 2.89 9.06
C VAL A 188 -10.75 2.57 8.52
N PHE A 189 -10.82 1.63 7.58
CA PHE A 189 -12.05 1.20 6.92
C PHE A 189 -12.13 -0.34 6.87
N PRO A 190 -13.31 -0.94 7.03
CA PRO A 190 -13.60 -2.22 6.40
C PRO A 190 -13.37 -2.12 4.89
N LEU A 191 -12.89 -3.18 4.25
CA LEU A 191 -12.58 -3.12 2.83
C LEU A 191 -13.77 -2.69 1.94
N PRO A 192 -15.02 -3.15 2.14
CA PRO A 192 -16.15 -2.70 1.32
C PRO A 192 -16.36 -1.17 1.36
N GLU A 193 -16.14 -0.54 2.51
CA GLU A 193 -16.26 0.91 2.67
C GLU A 193 -15.12 1.65 1.95
N PHE A 194 -13.90 1.12 2.01
CA PHE A 194 -12.76 1.64 1.23
C PHE A 194 -13.02 1.55 -0.27
N VAL A 195 -13.51 0.40 -0.75
CA VAL A 195 -13.84 0.20 -2.17
C VAL A 195 -14.95 1.16 -2.60
N HIS A 196 -15.98 1.35 -1.79
CA HIS A 196 -17.04 2.30 -2.09
C HIS A 196 -16.56 3.76 -2.09
N GLY A 197 -15.69 4.13 -1.15
CA GLY A 197 -15.19 5.51 -1.01
C GLY A 197 -14.19 5.93 -2.09
N PHE A 198 -13.42 4.99 -2.63
CA PHE A 198 -12.35 5.26 -3.61
C PHE A 198 -12.56 4.62 -4.99
N GLY A 199 -13.64 3.86 -5.18
CA GLY A 199 -14.04 3.34 -6.48
C GLY A 199 -14.71 4.41 -7.34
N ASN A 200 -14.89 4.11 -8.63
CA ASN A 200 -15.63 4.99 -9.52
C ASN A 200 -17.10 5.08 -9.08
N GLN A 201 -17.54 6.29 -8.74
CA GLN A 201 -18.96 6.57 -8.49
C GLN A 201 -19.65 6.78 -9.84
N SER A 202 -20.05 5.68 -10.49
CA SER A 202 -20.98 5.70 -11.62
C SER A 202 -22.42 5.74 -11.14
#